data_AF-A0A3D5LG04-F1
#
_entry.id   AF-A0A3D5LG04-F1
#
_cell.length_a   1.000
_cell.length_b   1.000
_cell.length_c   1.000
_cell.angle_alpha   90.00
_cell.angle_beta   90.00
_cell.angle_gamma   90.00
#
_symmetry.space_group_name_H-M   'P 1'
#
loop_
_entity.id
_entity.type
_entity.pdbx_description
1 polymer ?
#
loop_
_entity_poly.entity_id
_entity_poly.type
_entity_poly.pdbx_seq_one_letter_code
_entity_poly.pdbx_strand_id
1 'polypeptide(L)'
;MNAYFAEHPEQIVGKMEMLSGPYGMESTCKADESRPFEEQLSKALQNITGQIDTIDLDEELADDMSRQSIPADPSVKNFSYTVVENEVYYRENSVMKPVEVSDTAKERIKGMVAIRNCTQELIDMQLEEYSDAAIKEKQAELNTLYDSFSKKYGLINSQTNKRAFNQDSSYCLLCSLEKLDDEGNFKGKADMFTKRTIKRAEVVTSVDTASEALAVSLAEKAKIDLDFMGELTGKDKDTLTEELLGVIFQNPLTDVWETADQYLSGNVREKLAIATTYAENHPEYAPNVQALTQVQPRELDASEIEVRIGATWIDPKYINDFMRDTFQTPEHLFRRDTIGVQFSGVTGEWNIKGKNADFGNTLVNMTYGTSRVNAYKILEDSLNLKDTRVYDTIEEDGKEKRVLNKKETMIASQKQEAIREAFKDWVFRDPERRQTLVAKYNELFNSTRPREYDGS
;
A
#
# COMPACT_ATOMS: atom_id res chain seq x y z
N MET A 1 11.17 -12.54 33.88
CA MET A 1 9.88 -13.00 34.43
C MET A 1 9.38 -11.97 35.42
N ASN A 2 8.09 -11.61 35.39
CA ASN A 2 7.50 -10.69 36.37
C ASN A 2 7.59 -11.30 37.77
N ALA A 3 7.89 -10.50 38.80
CA ALA A 3 8.05 -10.94 40.18
C ALA A 3 6.81 -11.70 40.71
N TYR A 4 5.61 -11.26 40.32
CA TYR A 4 4.37 -11.93 40.68
C TYR A 4 4.35 -13.40 40.25
N PHE A 5 4.71 -13.70 38.99
CA PHE A 5 4.73 -15.09 38.49
C PHE A 5 5.92 -15.91 39.03
N ALA A 6 6.98 -15.25 39.48
CA ALA A 6 8.08 -15.91 40.17
C ALA A 6 7.69 -16.34 41.60
N GLU A 7 6.87 -15.52 42.27
CA GLU A 7 6.34 -15.79 43.62
C GLU A 7 5.09 -16.68 43.59
N HIS A 8 4.33 -16.66 42.48
CA HIS A 8 3.11 -17.43 42.24
C HIS A 8 3.24 -18.34 41.02
N PRO A 9 4.09 -19.39 41.06
CA PRO A 9 4.23 -20.32 39.94
C PRO A 9 2.94 -21.07 39.62
N GLU A 10 2.01 -21.20 40.58
CA GLU A 10 0.66 -21.73 40.38
C GLU A 10 -0.22 -20.89 39.46
N GLN A 11 0.15 -19.63 39.18
CA GLN A 11 -0.54 -18.74 38.24
C GLN A 11 -0.02 -18.89 36.80
N ILE A 12 0.98 -19.75 36.57
CA ILE A 12 1.53 -20.03 35.24
C ILE A 12 0.84 -21.28 34.69
N VAL A 13 0.08 -21.11 33.61
CA VAL A 13 -0.51 -22.22 32.85
C VAL A 13 0.54 -22.78 31.88
N GLY A 14 1.45 -23.59 32.42
CA GLY A 14 2.59 -24.17 31.71
C GLY A 14 3.85 -24.18 32.57
N LYS A 15 4.99 -24.45 31.93
CA LYS A 15 6.30 -24.52 32.59
C LYS A 15 7.27 -23.54 31.95
N MET A 16 7.82 -22.64 32.76
CA MET A 16 8.84 -21.71 32.29
C MET A 16 10.18 -22.41 32.12
N GLU A 17 10.74 -22.34 30.91
CA GLU A 17 12.04 -22.91 30.55
C GLU A 17 12.86 -21.87 29.76
N MET A 18 14.19 -21.95 29.84
CA MET A 18 15.09 -21.15 29.02
C MET A 18 15.53 -21.96 27.82
N LEU A 19 15.23 -21.49 26.61
CA LEU A 19 15.57 -22.17 25.36
C LEU A 19 16.53 -21.31 24.53
N SER A 20 17.45 -21.96 23.82
CA SER A 20 18.37 -21.26 22.92
C SER A 20 17.67 -20.97 21.59
N GLY A 21 17.44 -19.68 21.30
CA GLY A 21 16.93 -19.19 20.03
C GLY A 21 18.02 -18.57 19.14
N PRO A 22 17.65 -18.10 17.93
CA PRO A 22 18.58 -17.49 16.95
C PRO A 22 19.34 -16.25 17.47
N TYR A 23 18.84 -15.63 18.55
CA TYR A 23 19.39 -14.41 19.15
C TYR A 23 19.90 -14.61 20.58
N GLY A 24 20.01 -15.84 21.07
CA GLY A 24 20.46 -16.17 22.42
C GLY A 24 19.42 -16.93 23.25
N MET A 25 19.62 -16.97 24.57
CA MET A 25 18.71 -17.66 25.49
C MET A 25 17.44 -16.83 25.74
N GLU A 26 16.28 -17.41 25.47
CA GLU A 26 14.97 -16.78 25.67
C GLU A 26 14.15 -17.57 26.71
N SER A 27 13.36 -16.85 27.52
CA SER A 27 12.44 -17.49 28.47
C SER A 27 11.11 -17.80 27.78
N THR A 28 10.73 -19.07 27.73
CA THR A 28 9.48 -19.54 27.11
C THR A 28 8.61 -20.23 28.16
N CYS A 29 7.30 -19.99 28.11
CA CYS A 29 6.32 -20.81 28.83
C CYS A 29 5.89 -21.97 27.94
N LYS A 30 6.36 -23.18 28.23
CA LYS A 30 5.99 -24.38 27.49
C LYS A 30 4.68 -24.94 28.05
N ALA A 31 3.74 -25.30 27.18
CA ALA A 31 2.50 -25.92 27.60
C ALA A 31 2.77 -27.19 28.43
N ASP A 32 2.07 -27.33 29.56
CA ASP A 32 2.04 -28.57 30.32
C ASP A 32 0.92 -29.47 29.75
N GLU A 33 1.31 -30.45 28.95
CA GLU A 33 0.37 -31.39 28.30
C GLU A 33 -0.13 -32.49 29.26
N SER A 34 0.31 -32.51 30.52
CA SER A 34 -0.13 -33.53 31.49
C SER A 34 -1.61 -33.39 31.88
N ARG A 35 -2.22 -32.22 31.66
CA ARG A 35 -3.62 -31.91 31.97
C ARG A 35 -4.24 -31.00 30.89
N PRO A 36 -5.57 -31.02 30.68
CA PRO A 36 -6.23 -30.10 29.76
C PRO A 36 -5.99 -28.63 30.13
N PHE A 37 -5.77 -27.77 29.12
CA PHE A 37 -5.53 -26.33 29.32
C PHE A 37 -6.66 -25.65 30.08
N GLU A 38 -7.91 -26.00 29.77
CA GLU A 38 -9.11 -25.43 30.40
C GLU A 38 -9.15 -25.65 31.92
N GLU A 39 -8.74 -26.84 32.39
CA GLU A 39 -8.65 -27.15 33.82
C GLU A 39 -7.53 -26.37 34.51
N GLN A 40 -6.38 -26.23 33.85
CA GLN A 40 -5.25 -25.48 34.38
C GLN A 40 -5.57 -23.98 34.50
N LEU A 41 -6.21 -23.41 33.48
CA LEU A 41 -6.66 -22.02 33.47
C LEU A 41 -7.73 -21.76 34.53
N SER A 42 -8.73 -22.64 34.65
CA SER A 42 -9.78 -22.52 35.66
C SER A 42 -9.20 -22.46 37.09
N LYS A 43 -8.18 -23.29 37.36
CA LYS A 43 -7.49 -23.32 38.65
C LYS A 43 -6.66 -22.06 38.92
N ALA A 44 -5.97 -21.51 37.91
CA ALA A 44 -5.25 -20.26 38.04
C ALA A 44 -6.20 -19.09 38.36
N LEU A 45 -7.34 -19.01 37.66
CA LEU A 45 -8.36 -17.99 37.88
C LEU A 45 -8.94 -18.01 39.30
N GLN A 46 -9.09 -19.18 39.93
CA GLN A 46 -9.56 -19.29 41.32
C GLN A 46 -8.61 -18.66 42.34
N ASN A 47 -7.33 -18.54 42.01
CA ASN A 47 -6.31 -17.98 42.89
C ASN A 47 -6.19 -16.45 42.73
N ILE A 48 -6.93 -15.83 41.81
CA ILE A 48 -6.96 -14.38 41.64
C ILE A 48 -7.88 -13.80 42.71
N THR A 49 -7.29 -13.29 43.78
CA THR A 49 -7.99 -12.51 44.79
C THR A 49 -7.69 -11.02 44.57
N GLY A 50 -8.73 -10.21 44.39
CA GLY A 50 -8.60 -8.76 44.31
C GLY A 50 -9.79 -8.10 45.00
N GLN A 51 -9.51 -7.09 45.83
CA GLN A 51 -10.50 -6.09 46.23
C GLN A 51 -10.30 -4.88 45.33
N ILE A 52 -11.39 -4.36 44.78
CA ILE A 52 -11.39 -3.03 44.19
C ILE A 52 -11.48 -2.09 45.39
N ASP A 53 -10.34 -1.55 45.83
CA ASP A 53 -10.34 -0.51 46.83
C ASP A 53 -11.04 0.71 46.24
N THR A 54 -12.24 1.00 46.75
CA THR A 54 -12.86 2.31 46.60
C THR A 54 -11.97 3.28 47.35
N ILE A 55 -11.12 3.99 46.64
CA ILE A 55 -10.34 5.08 47.21
C ILE A 55 -11.35 6.12 47.68
N ASP A 56 -11.63 6.14 48.98
CA ASP A 56 -12.19 7.30 49.66
C ASP A 56 -11.14 8.41 49.50
N LEU A 57 -11.42 9.35 48.60
CA LEU A 57 -10.64 10.57 48.49
C LEU A 57 -10.77 11.32 49.82
N ASP A 58 -9.63 11.49 50.49
CA ASP A 58 -9.42 12.20 51.76
C ASP A 58 -10.52 13.23 52.10
N GLU A 59 -11.22 12.99 53.23
CA GLU A 59 -12.25 13.89 53.79
C GLU A 59 -11.72 15.31 54.13
N GLU A 60 -10.40 15.54 54.11
CA GLU A 60 -9.79 16.79 54.60
C GLU A 60 -9.82 17.97 53.60
N LEU A 61 -10.33 17.78 52.36
CA LEU A 61 -10.51 18.86 51.36
C LEU A 61 -11.92 18.92 50.75
N ALA A 62 -12.90 18.34 51.43
CA ALA A 62 -14.29 18.27 51.00
C ALA A 62 -15.01 19.65 51.05
N ASP A 63 -15.14 20.33 49.91
CA ASP A 63 -16.16 21.37 49.71
C ASP A 63 -17.56 20.74 49.84
N ASP A 64 -18.61 21.51 50.16
CA ASP A 64 -19.96 20.97 50.46
C ASP A 64 -20.52 20.08 49.32
N MET A 65 -20.05 20.29 48.10
CA MET A 65 -20.37 19.50 46.89
C MET A 65 -19.85 18.05 46.91
N SER A 66 -18.76 17.77 47.62
CA SER A 66 -18.22 16.41 47.76
C SER A 66 -19.08 15.53 48.67
N ARG A 67 -19.77 16.14 49.66
CA ARG A 67 -20.67 15.46 50.60
C ARG A 67 -21.99 14.99 49.96
N GLN A 68 -22.36 15.55 48.81
CA GLN A 68 -23.55 15.15 48.04
C GLN A 68 -23.21 14.23 46.86
N SER A 69 -21.94 13.84 46.70
CA SER A 69 -21.56 12.87 45.68
C SER A 69 -22.07 11.47 46.02
N ILE A 70 -22.48 10.73 45.00
CA ILE A 70 -22.97 9.36 45.15
C ILE A 70 -22.00 8.38 44.46
N PRO A 71 -21.97 7.10 44.87
CA PRO A 71 -21.22 6.07 44.15
C PRO A 71 -21.62 6.01 42.67
N ALA A 72 -20.65 5.84 41.78
CA ALA A 72 -20.95 5.76 40.35
C ALA A 72 -21.76 4.51 39.99
N ASP A 73 -22.85 4.70 39.24
CA ASP A 73 -23.55 3.62 38.55
C ASP A 73 -22.65 3.03 37.43
N PRO A 74 -22.33 1.72 37.48
CA PRO A 74 -21.51 1.08 36.46
C PRO A 74 -22.09 1.16 35.04
N SER A 75 -23.42 1.27 34.90
CA SER A 75 -24.12 1.33 33.61
C SER A 75 -23.97 2.69 32.91
N VAL A 76 -23.63 3.75 33.65
CA VAL A 76 -23.45 5.09 33.09
C VAL A 76 -22.01 5.27 32.65
N LYS A 77 -21.75 5.58 31.38
CA LYS A 77 -20.37 5.79 30.89
C LYS A 77 -19.60 6.85 31.70
N ASN A 78 -18.29 6.65 31.87
CA ASN A 78 -17.43 7.66 32.51
C ASN A 78 -17.42 8.97 31.70
N PHE A 79 -17.33 10.12 32.37
CA PHE A 79 -17.38 11.46 31.78
C PHE A 79 -18.71 11.75 31.06
N SER A 80 -19.83 11.34 31.66
CA SER A 80 -21.17 11.58 31.12
C SER A 80 -22.14 12.01 32.20
N TYR A 81 -23.16 12.77 31.79
CA TYR A 81 -24.26 13.17 32.67
C TYR A 81 -25.25 12.01 32.88
N THR A 82 -25.88 11.94 34.03
CA THR A 82 -27.01 11.05 34.30
C THR A 82 -28.04 11.75 35.17
N VAL A 83 -29.23 11.17 35.26
CA VAL A 83 -30.33 11.70 36.06
C VAL A 83 -30.68 10.67 37.13
N VAL A 84 -30.55 11.06 38.40
CA VAL A 84 -30.89 10.22 39.56
C VAL A 84 -31.85 11.01 40.43
N GLU A 85 -33.02 10.46 40.75
CA GLU A 85 -34.06 11.11 41.56
C GLU A 85 -34.41 12.55 41.10
N ASN A 86 -34.45 12.75 39.77
CA ASN A 86 -34.72 14.06 39.14
C ASN A 86 -33.60 15.13 39.30
N GLU A 87 -32.45 14.74 39.84
CA GLU A 87 -31.22 15.54 39.91
C GLU A 87 -30.22 15.10 38.83
N VAL A 88 -29.40 16.05 38.36
CA VAL A 88 -28.38 15.78 37.33
C VAL A 88 -27.04 15.54 38.02
N TYR A 89 -26.42 14.42 37.70
CA TYR A 89 -25.07 14.08 38.15
C TYR A 89 -24.13 13.96 36.97
N TYR A 90 -22.86 14.24 37.19
CA TYR A 90 -21.78 13.99 36.24
C TYR A 90 -20.88 12.89 36.80
N ARG A 91 -20.71 11.80 36.04
CA ARG A 91 -19.84 10.70 36.42
C ARG A 91 -18.39 11.06 36.12
N GLU A 92 -17.55 11.02 37.15
CA GLU A 92 -16.10 11.12 37.04
C GLU A 92 -15.47 9.95 37.79
N ASN A 93 -14.96 8.99 37.02
CA ASN A 93 -14.42 7.72 37.49
C ASN A 93 -15.42 6.92 38.32
N SER A 94 -15.15 6.80 39.63
CA SER A 94 -15.91 5.99 40.58
C SER A 94 -16.98 6.79 41.35
N VAL A 95 -17.09 8.10 41.09
CA VAL A 95 -18.06 8.98 41.76
C VAL A 95 -18.95 9.71 40.77
N MET A 96 -20.16 10.04 41.23
CA MET A 96 -21.11 10.89 40.53
C MET A 96 -21.29 12.17 41.33
N LYS A 97 -20.90 13.29 40.75
CA LYS A 97 -20.95 14.61 41.38
C LYS A 97 -22.23 15.33 40.96
N PRO A 98 -23.00 15.93 41.89
CA PRO A 98 -24.15 16.73 41.52
C PRO A 98 -23.72 17.93 40.66
N VAL A 99 -24.55 18.28 39.68
CA VAL A 99 -24.28 19.36 38.73
C VAL A 99 -25.14 20.57 39.10
N GLU A 100 -24.52 21.58 39.70
CA GLU A 100 -25.18 22.84 40.02
C GLU A 100 -25.28 23.75 38.79
N VAL A 101 -26.48 23.80 38.22
CA VAL A 101 -26.80 24.68 37.10
C VAL A 101 -28.20 25.25 37.30
N SER A 102 -28.52 26.35 36.60
CA SER A 102 -29.89 26.90 36.60
C SER A 102 -30.92 25.84 36.21
N ASP A 103 -32.16 25.95 36.72
CA ASP A 103 -33.25 25.02 36.40
C ASP A 103 -33.45 24.82 34.90
N THR A 104 -33.27 25.88 34.10
CA THR A 104 -33.38 25.81 32.64
C THR A 104 -32.26 24.98 32.02
N ALA A 105 -31.03 25.11 32.51
CA ALA A 105 -29.88 24.32 32.05
C ALA A 105 -29.99 22.86 32.50
N LYS A 106 -30.48 22.62 33.72
CA LYS A 106 -30.75 21.28 34.25
C LYS A 106 -31.74 20.51 33.37
N GLU A 107 -32.86 21.14 33.02
CA GLU A 107 -33.86 20.52 32.16
C GLU A 107 -33.36 20.32 30.71
N ARG A 108 -32.44 21.17 30.22
CA ARG A 108 -31.73 20.93 28.95
C ARG A 108 -30.87 19.67 29.02
N ILE A 109 -30.05 19.55 30.07
CA ILE A 109 -29.16 18.39 30.26
C ILE A 109 -29.99 17.12 30.35
N LYS A 110 -31.09 17.11 31.13
CA LYS A 110 -32.00 15.95 31.23
C LYS A 110 -32.55 15.53 29.86
N GLY A 111 -33.01 16.50 29.06
CA GLY A 111 -33.51 16.22 27.71
C GLY A 111 -32.44 15.61 26.80
N MET A 112 -31.21 16.12 26.87
CA MET A 112 -30.09 15.57 26.09
C MET A 112 -29.63 14.20 26.60
N VAL A 113 -29.65 13.94 27.91
CA VAL A 113 -29.44 12.61 28.49
C VAL A 113 -30.48 11.61 27.97
N ALA A 114 -31.76 11.99 27.92
CA ALA A 114 -32.82 11.11 27.41
C ALA A 114 -32.63 10.77 25.93
N ILE A 115 -32.32 11.77 25.09
CA ILE A 115 -32.02 11.55 23.67
C ILE A 115 -30.79 10.65 23.51
N ARG A 116 -29.73 10.88 24.31
CA ARG A 116 -28.49 10.10 24.27
C ARG A 116 -28.77 8.64 24.61
N ASN A 117 -29.46 8.38 25.72
CA ASN A 117 -29.74 7.03 26.17
C ASN A 117 -30.59 6.28 25.13
N CYS A 118 -31.64 6.92 24.60
CA CYS A 118 -32.47 6.35 23.54
C CYS A 118 -31.66 6.08 22.25
N THR A 119 -30.75 6.99 21.89
CA THR A 119 -29.85 6.83 20.74
C THR A 119 -28.91 5.65 20.91
N GLN A 120 -28.31 5.52 22.10
CA GLN A 120 -27.38 4.44 22.39
C GLN A 120 -28.08 3.08 22.39
N GLU A 121 -29.26 3.00 23.01
CA GLU A 121 -30.08 1.79 22.99
C GLU A 121 -30.52 1.42 21.57
N LEU A 122 -30.86 2.41 20.73
CA LEU A 122 -31.17 2.17 19.32
C LEU A 122 -29.96 1.67 18.52
N ILE A 123 -28.75 2.12 18.84
CA ILE A 123 -27.50 1.58 18.25
C ILE A 123 -27.32 0.12 18.67
N ASP A 124 -27.45 -0.17 19.96
CA ASP A 124 -27.27 -1.51 20.52
C ASP A 124 -28.33 -2.49 19.96
N MET A 125 -29.61 -2.07 19.87
CA MET A 125 -30.66 -2.87 19.24
C MET A 125 -30.39 -3.18 17.75
N GLN A 126 -29.79 -2.23 17.02
CA GLN A 126 -29.43 -2.47 15.62
C GLN A 126 -28.22 -3.41 15.49
N LEU A 127 -27.25 -3.32 16.40
CA LEU A 127 -26.10 -4.22 16.48
C LEU A 127 -26.52 -5.66 16.82
N GLU A 128 -27.47 -5.82 17.73
CA GLU A 128 -28.02 -7.11 18.18
C GLU A 128 -29.18 -7.64 17.29
N GLU A 129 -29.38 -7.04 16.12
CA GLU A 129 -30.34 -7.47 15.09
C GLU A 129 -31.79 -7.64 15.55
N TYR A 130 -32.27 -6.74 16.41
CA TYR A 130 -33.67 -6.74 16.85
C TYR A 130 -34.64 -6.60 15.65
N SER A 131 -35.88 -7.06 15.84
CA SER A 131 -36.92 -7.02 14.80
C SER A 131 -37.19 -5.59 14.28
N ASP A 132 -37.58 -5.47 13.01
CA ASP A 132 -37.92 -4.18 12.40
C ASP A 132 -39.04 -3.43 13.13
N ALA A 133 -39.97 -4.17 13.75
CA ALA A 133 -41.03 -3.57 14.57
C ALA A 133 -40.44 -2.87 15.80
N ALA A 134 -39.53 -3.54 16.53
CA ALA A 134 -38.87 -2.99 17.71
C ALA A 134 -37.97 -1.79 17.37
N ILE A 135 -37.24 -1.87 16.25
CA ILE A 135 -36.42 -0.74 15.77
C ILE A 135 -37.30 0.47 15.44
N LYS A 136 -38.43 0.28 14.75
CA LYS A 136 -39.35 1.37 14.41
C LYS A 136 -39.97 2.02 15.65
N GLU A 137 -40.33 1.22 16.65
CA GLU A 137 -40.84 1.72 17.93
C GLU A 137 -39.80 2.61 18.62
N LYS A 138 -38.54 2.15 18.70
CA LYS A 138 -37.46 2.92 19.30
C LYS A 138 -37.11 4.19 18.50
N GLN A 139 -37.18 4.13 17.17
CA GLN A 139 -37.04 5.31 16.31
C GLN A 139 -38.18 6.33 16.55
N ALA A 140 -39.41 5.88 16.77
CA ALA A 140 -40.52 6.76 17.10
C ALA A 140 -40.34 7.43 18.48
N GLU A 141 -39.80 6.70 19.46
CA GLU A 141 -39.41 7.24 20.76
C GLU A 141 -38.33 8.33 20.61
N LEU A 142 -37.25 8.04 19.87
CA LEU A 142 -36.19 8.99 19.60
C LEU A 142 -36.70 10.25 18.88
N ASN A 143 -37.59 10.09 17.90
CA ASN A 143 -38.24 11.22 17.23
C ASN A 143 -39.02 12.09 18.22
N THR A 144 -39.82 11.48 19.09
CA THR A 144 -40.65 12.17 20.07
C THR A 144 -39.79 12.95 21.08
N LEU A 145 -38.72 12.33 21.59
CA LEU A 145 -37.76 12.97 22.49
C LEU A 145 -37.07 14.16 21.83
N TYR A 146 -36.57 13.97 20.60
CA TYR A 146 -35.91 15.02 19.84
C TYR A 146 -36.85 16.18 19.49
N ASP A 147 -38.06 15.91 19.01
CA ASP A 147 -39.01 16.96 18.62
C ASP A 147 -39.49 17.76 19.83
N SER A 148 -39.70 17.10 20.97
CA SER A 148 -40.05 17.75 22.23
C SER A 148 -38.91 18.63 22.74
N PHE A 149 -37.67 18.14 22.67
CA PHE A 149 -36.48 18.88 23.06
C PHE A 149 -36.23 20.09 22.14
N SER A 150 -36.18 19.87 20.83
CA SER A 150 -35.86 20.91 19.84
C SER A 150 -36.89 22.04 19.84
N LYS A 151 -38.18 21.74 20.04
CA LYS A 151 -39.24 22.74 20.18
C LYS A 151 -39.04 23.66 21.39
N LYS A 152 -38.51 23.13 22.50
CA LYS A 152 -38.34 23.89 23.75
C LYS A 152 -36.96 24.55 23.88
N TYR A 153 -35.92 23.91 23.37
CA TYR A 153 -34.53 24.25 23.64
C TYR A 153 -33.69 24.54 22.38
N GLY A 154 -34.27 24.39 21.19
CA GLY A 154 -33.58 24.55 19.91
C GLY A 154 -32.71 23.34 19.55
N LEU A 155 -31.93 23.50 18.48
CA LEU A 155 -31.06 22.45 17.93
C LEU A 155 -30.02 21.97 18.97
N ILE A 156 -29.72 20.68 18.99
CA ILE A 156 -28.65 20.05 19.77
C ILE A 156 -27.32 20.77 19.49
N ASN A 157 -27.03 21.08 18.23
CA ASN A 157 -25.80 21.78 17.82
C ASN A 157 -25.77 23.28 18.18
N SER A 158 -26.85 23.85 18.75
CA SER A 158 -26.85 25.27 19.14
C SER A 158 -25.83 25.56 20.23
N GLN A 159 -25.24 26.77 20.20
CA GLN A 159 -24.18 27.15 21.15
C GLN A 159 -24.62 27.04 22.63
N THR A 160 -25.90 27.26 22.92
CA THR A 160 -26.46 27.13 24.27
C THR A 160 -26.51 25.67 24.72
N ASN A 161 -26.95 24.75 23.85
CA ASN A 161 -27.00 23.32 24.17
C ASN A 161 -25.58 22.72 24.23
N LYS A 162 -24.68 23.16 23.34
CA LYS A 162 -23.25 22.85 23.41
C LYS A 162 -22.66 23.21 24.77
N ARG A 163 -22.86 24.44 25.24
CA ARG A 163 -22.35 24.88 26.55
C ARG A 163 -22.92 24.09 27.72
N ALA A 164 -24.15 23.59 27.61
CA ALA A 164 -24.79 22.83 28.67
C ALA A 164 -24.33 21.37 28.73
N PHE A 165 -23.87 20.78 27.61
CA PHE A 165 -23.65 19.34 27.49
C PHE A 165 -22.27 18.94 26.93
N ASN A 166 -21.37 19.89 26.63
CA ASN A 166 -20.08 19.62 26.00
C ASN A 166 -19.14 18.71 26.81
N GLN A 167 -19.31 18.60 28.13
CA GLN A 167 -18.51 17.71 28.96
C GLN A 167 -18.95 16.24 28.86
N ASP A 168 -20.09 15.97 28.24
CA ASP A 168 -20.56 14.60 28.03
C ASP A 168 -19.77 13.91 26.91
N SER A 169 -19.24 12.73 27.19
CA SER A 169 -18.49 11.93 26.24
C SER A 169 -19.26 11.58 24.96
N SER A 170 -20.61 11.60 25.00
CA SER A 170 -21.47 11.30 23.87
C SER A 170 -22.06 12.54 23.20
N TYR A 171 -21.60 13.76 23.53
CA TYR A 171 -22.11 14.99 22.89
C TYR A 171 -21.92 14.98 21.37
N CYS A 172 -20.75 14.54 20.88
CA CYS A 172 -20.49 14.46 19.44
C CYS A 172 -21.44 13.48 18.71
N LEU A 173 -21.83 12.38 19.38
CA LEU A 173 -22.83 11.46 18.85
C LEU A 173 -24.20 12.15 18.72
N LEU A 174 -24.63 12.89 19.74
CA LEU A 174 -25.86 13.66 19.67
C LEU A 174 -25.83 14.70 18.55
N CYS A 175 -24.71 15.39 18.34
CA CYS A 175 -24.58 16.33 17.23
C CYS A 175 -24.82 15.68 15.87
N SER A 176 -24.42 14.41 15.69
CA SER A 176 -24.62 13.67 14.44
C SER A 176 -26.09 13.36 14.11
N LEU A 177 -27.00 13.54 15.08
CA LEU A 177 -28.45 13.41 14.87
C LEU A 177 -29.03 14.52 14.00
N GLU A 178 -28.30 15.63 13.82
CA GLU A 178 -28.70 16.78 13.01
C GLU A 178 -27.78 16.90 11.80
N LYS A 179 -28.36 16.89 10.60
CA LYS A 179 -27.64 17.22 9.37
C LYS A 179 -27.63 18.73 9.23
N LEU A 180 -26.44 19.32 9.25
CA LEU A 180 -26.22 20.74 8.97
C LEU A 180 -25.68 20.92 7.54
N ASP A 181 -25.92 22.07 6.93
CA ASP A 181 -25.23 22.48 5.71
C ASP A 181 -23.83 23.08 6.01
N ASP A 182 -23.10 23.46 4.96
CA ASP A 182 -21.75 24.03 5.07
C ASP A 182 -21.72 25.38 5.83
N GLU A 183 -22.88 26.02 6.00
CA GLU A 183 -23.08 27.28 6.71
C GLU A 183 -23.57 27.06 8.16
N GLY A 184 -23.82 25.81 8.57
CA GLY A 184 -24.28 25.43 9.91
C GLY A 184 -25.80 25.49 10.10
N ASN A 185 -26.59 25.64 9.03
CA ASN A 185 -28.05 25.63 9.12
C ASN A 185 -28.61 24.20 9.13
N PHE A 186 -29.74 24.01 9.82
CA PHE A 186 -30.40 22.71 9.91
C PHE A 186 -31.02 22.28 8.58
N LYS A 187 -30.48 21.21 8.00
CA LYS A 187 -30.96 20.58 6.75
C LYS A 187 -31.96 19.46 7.01
N GLY A 188 -31.87 18.78 8.15
CA GLY A 188 -32.80 17.72 8.52
C GLY A 188 -32.25 16.78 9.59
N LYS A 189 -33.09 15.83 10.01
CA LYS A 189 -32.70 14.77 10.94
C LYS A 189 -31.78 13.73 10.27
N ALA A 190 -30.98 13.06 11.07
CA ALA A 190 -30.17 11.93 10.64
C ALA A 190 -31.01 10.74 10.16
N ASP A 191 -30.39 9.85 9.39
CA ASP A 191 -31.07 8.65 8.87
C ASP A 191 -31.50 7.69 9.98
N MET A 192 -30.84 7.74 11.13
CA MET A 192 -31.14 6.92 12.30
C MET A 192 -32.57 7.13 12.85
N PHE A 193 -33.23 8.25 12.52
CA PHE A 193 -34.62 8.51 12.90
C PHE A 193 -35.65 7.77 12.03
N THR A 194 -35.28 7.24 10.87
CA THR A 194 -36.24 6.73 9.87
C THR A 194 -35.89 5.38 9.28
N LYS A 195 -34.61 4.97 9.31
CA LYS A 195 -34.18 3.67 8.79
C LYS A 195 -33.04 3.08 9.60
N ARG A 196 -32.88 1.76 9.50
CA ARG A 196 -31.75 1.02 10.05
C ARG A 196 -30.46 1.51 9.38
N THR A 197 -29.50 1.96 10.17
CA THR A 197 -28.19 2.49 9.72
C THR A 197 -27.04 1.52 9.99
N ILE A 198 -27.26 0.52 10.86
CA ILE A 198 -26.29 -0.52 11.18
C ILE A 198 -26.93 -1.87 10.80
N LYS A 199 -26.31 -2.60 9.88
CA LYS A 199 -26.69 -3.96 9.49
C LYS A 199 -25.41 -4.80 9.40
N ARG A 200 -25.44 -6.03 9.89
CA ARG A 200 -24.35 -6.99 9.66
C ARG A 200 -24.24 -7.26 8.15
N ALA A 201 -23.02 -7.46 7.67
CA ALA A 201 -22.82 -7.96 6.30
C ALA A 201 -23.52 -9.32 6.18
N GLU A 202 -24.53 -9.39 5.32
CA GLU A 202 -25.13 -10.67 4.95
C GLU A 202 -24.13 -11.39 4.05
N VAL A 203 -23.56 -12.47 4.57
CA VAL A 203 -22.68 -13.33 3.79
C VAL A 203 -23.53 -13.99 2.72
N VAL A 204 -23.13 -13.83 1.46
CA VAL A 204 -23.78 -14.55 0.36
C VAL A 204 -23.58 -16.04 0.58
N THR A 205 -24.67 -16.80 0.71
CA THR A 205 -24.61 -18.25 1.00
C THR A 205 -24.83 -19.12 -0.23
N SER A 206 -25.30 -18.55 -1.35
CA SER A 206 -25.54 -19.28 -2.60
C SER A 206 -25.60 -18.31 -3.78
N VAL A 207 -25.13 -18.73 -4.94
CA VAL A 207 -25.26 -18.03 -6.24
C VAL A 207 -25.47 -19.04 -7.36
N ASP A 208 -26.01 -18.60 -8.50
CA ASP A 208 -26.42 -19.51 -9.59
C ASP A 208 -25.30 -19.70 -10.63
N THR A 209 -24.41 -18.72 -10.78
CA THR A 209 -23.39 -18.69 -11.84
C THR A 209 -21.96 -18.63 -11.31
N ALA A 210 -21.01 -19.17 -12.08
CA ALA A 210 -19.58 -19.08 -11.75
C ALA A 210 -19.08 -17.63 -11.70
N SER A 211 -19.63 -16.74 -12.54
CA SER A 211 -19.30 -15.31 -12.55
C SER A 211 -19.74 -14.60 -11.27
N GLU A 212 -20.95 -14.88 -10.77
CA GLU A 212 -21.39 -14.36 -9.46
C GLU A 212 -20.52 -14.90 -8.33
N ALA A 213 -20.19 -16.20 -8.37
CA ALA A 213 -19.31 -16.82 -7.38
C ALA A 213 -17.91 -16.18 -7.36
N LEU A 214 -17.37 -15.88 -8.56
CA LEU A 214 -16.11 -15.17 -8.70
C LEU A 214 -16.16 -13.78 -8.06
N ALA A 215 -17.22 -13.02 -8.32
CA ALA A 215 -17.41 -11.70 -7.70
C ALA A 215 -17.48 -11.78 -6.17
N VAL A 216 -18.21 -12.75 -5.63
CA VAL A 216 -18.29 -12.98 -4.17
C VAL A 216 -16.94 -13.42 -3.61
N SER A 217 -16.21 -14.31 -4.30
CA SER A 217 -14.86 -14.73 -3.88
C SER A 217 -13.88 -13.55 -3.84
N LEU A 218 -13.90 -12.69 -4.86
CA LEU A 218 -13.05 -11.49 -4.88
C LEU A 218 -13.43 -10.50 -3.77
N ALA A 219 -14.72 -10.32 -3.48
CA ALA A 219 -15.20 -9.43 -2.42
C ALA A 219 -14.86 -9.94 -1.01
N GLU A 220 -15.04 -11.24 -0.75
CA GLU A 220 -14.90 -11.84 0.58
C GLU A 220 -13.48 -12.35 0.88
N LYS A 221 -12.78 -12.85 -0.14
CA LYS A 221 -11.46 -13.49 0.01
C LYS A 221 -10.31 -12.67 -0.60
N ALA A 222 -10.62 -11.62 -1.38
CA ALA A 222 -9.63 -10.84 -2.14
C ALA A 222 -8.76 -11.68 -3.09
N LYS A 223 -9.26 -12.85 -3.50
CA LYS A 223 -8.62 -13.79 -4.43
C LYS A 223 -9.66 -14.69 -5.10
N ILE A 224 -9.25 -15.37 -6.16
CA ILE A 224 -10.04 -16.45 -6.78
C ILE A 224 -9.85 -17.71 -5.94
N ASP A 225 -10.89 -18.10 -5.21
CA ASP A 225 -10.88 -19.27 -4.33
C ASP A 225 -11.91 -20.29 -4.85
N LEU A 226 -11.43 -21.24 -5.67
CA LEU A 226 -12.30 -22.21 -6.34
C LEU A 226 -13.02 -23.14 -5.36
N ASP A 227 -12.45 -23.40 -4.18
CA ASP A 227 -13.12 -24.19 -3.14
C ASP A 227 -14.33 -23.44 -2.60
N PHE A 228 -14.14 -22.17 -2.23
CA PHE A 228 -15.23 -21.31 -1.76
C PHE A 228 -16.29 -21.07 -2.84
N MET A 229 -15.89 -20.88 -4.09
CA MET A 229 -16.83 -20.74 -5.22
C MET A 229 -17.66 -22.02 -5.45
N GLY A 230 -17.05 -23.19 -5.23
CA GLY A 230 -17.75 -24.47 -5.28
C GLY A 230 -18.79 -24.61 -4.16
N GLU A 231 -18.47 -24.14 -2.95
CA GLU A 231 -19.44 -24.11 -1.84
C GLU A 231 -20.67 -23.23 -2.15
N LEU A 232 -20.48 -22.11 -2.84
CA LEU A 232 -21.56 -21.18 -3.20
C LEU A 232 -22.46 -21.66 -4.35
N THR A 233 -21.90 -22.42 -5.29
CA THR A 233 -22.59 -22.83 -6.53
C THR A 233 -22.99 -24.30 -6.55
N GLY A 234 -22.37 -25.13 -5.72
CA GLY A 234 -22.46 -26.58 -5.77
C GLY A 234 -21.71 -27.22 -6.97
N LYS A 235 -20.91 -26.44 -7.72
CA LYS A 235 -20.14 -26.93 -8.87
C LYS A 235 -18.74 -27.37 -8.44
N ASP A 236 -18.16 -28.32 -9.17
CA ASP A 236 -16.77 -28.71 -8.99
C ASP A 236 -15.81 -27.72 -9.67
N LYS A 237 -14.51 -27.84 -9.35
CA LYS A 237 -13.47 -26.92 -9.84
C LYS A 237 -13.34 -26.94 -11.36
N ASP A 238 -13.43 -28.10 -12.00
CA ASP A 238 -13.24 -28.23 -13.44
C ASP A 238 -14.38 -27.48 -14.16
N THR A 239 -15.63 -27.73 -13.74
CA THR A 239 -16.81 -27.00 -14.26
C THR A 239 -16.68 -25.48 -14.07
N LEU A 240 -16.24 -25.02 -12.89
CA LEU A 240 -16.03 -23.58 -12.63
C LEU A 240 -14.96 -22.98 -13.55
N THR A 241 -13.85 -23.68 -13.77
CA THR A 241 -12.77 -23.20 -14.65
C THR A 241 -13.17 -23.20 -16.13
N GLU A 242 -13.98 -24.16 -16.57
CA GLU A 242 -14.53 -24.20 -17.92
C GLU A 242 -15.52 -23.04 -18.16
N GLU A 243 -16.43 -22.77 -17.20
CA GLU A 243 -17.39 -21.67 -17.30
C GLU A 243 -16.71 -20.28 -17.26
N LEU A 244 -15.56 -20.17 -16.59
CA LEU A 244 -14.79 -18.93 -16.45
C LEU A 244 -13.61 -18.84 -17.43
N LEU A 245 -13.57 -19.67 -18.46
CA LEU A 245 -12.51 -19.66 -19.45
C LEU A 245 -12.43 -18.29 -20.14
N GLY A 246 -11.24 -17.68 -20.10
CA GLY A 246 -10.99 -16.33 -20.61
C GLY A 246 -11.32 -15.19 -19.64
N VAL A 247 -12.03 -15.49 -18.54
CA VAL A 247 -12.29 -14.55 -17.42
C VAL A 247 -11.22 -14.71 -16.34
N ILE A 248 -10.75 -15.94 -16.12
CA ILE A 248 -9.68 -16.26 -15.19
C ILE A 248 -8.59 -17.07 -15.89
N PHE A 249 -7.35 -16.95 -15.40
CA PHE A 249 -6.18 -17.67 -15.90
C PHE A 249 -5.34 -18.17 -14.74
N GLN A 250 -4.87 -19.41 -14.81
CA GLN A 250 -3.92 -19.94 -13.84
C GLN A 250 -2.50 -19.53 -14.25
N ASN A 251 -1.76 -18.89 -13.35
CA ASN A 251 -0.40 -18.46 -13.62
C ASN A 251 0.57 -19.65 -13.49
N PRO A 252 1.29 -20.03 -14.57
CA PRO A 252 2.14 -21.22 -14.58
C PRO A 252 3.37 -21.13 -13.64
N LEU A 253 3.79 -19.93 -13.23
CA LEU A 253 4.93 -19.77 -12.30
C LEU A 253 4.51 -19.86 -10.84
N THR A 254 3.35 -19.30 -10.50
CA THR A 254 2.92 -19.17 -9.10
C THR A 254 1.85 -20.19 -8.73
N ASP A 255 1.25 -20.85 -9.70
CA ASP A 255 0.11 -21.76 -9.54
C ASP A 255 -1.13 -21.08 -8.93
N VAL A 256 -1.25 -19.76 -9.13
CA VAL A 256 -2.35 -18.94 -8.61
C VAL A 256 -3.30 -18.56 -9.74
N TRP A 257 -4.60 -18.62 -9.46
CA TRP A 257 -5.64 -18.10 -10.34
C TRP A 257 -5.70 -16.57 -10.28
N GLU A 258 -5.60 -15.94 -11.44
CA GLU A 258 -5.65 -14.49 -11.63
C GLU A 258 -6.82 -14.14 -12.56
N THR A 259 -7.45 -12.99 -12.35
CA THR A 259 -8.46 -12.48 -13.28
C THR A 259 -7.81 -12.05 -14.59
N ALA A 260 -8.58 -12.01 -15.69
CA ALA A 260 -8.08 -11.64 -17.01
C ALA A 260 -7.37 -10.29 -17.03
N ASP A 261 -7.92 -9.28 -16.36
CA ASP A 261 -7.33 -7.95 -16.23
C ASP A 261 -6.01 -7.97 -15.46
N GLN A 262 -5.81 -8.88 -14.51
CA GLN A 262 -4.54 -9.05 -13.81
C GLN A 262 -3.53 -9.85 -14.64
N TYR A 263 -3.95 -10.99 -15.19
CA TYR A 263 -3.07 -11.91 -15.92
C TYR A 263 -2.57 -11.30 -17.23
N LEU A 264 -3.46 -10.64 -17.99
CA LEU A 264 -3.19 -10.06 -19.32
C LEU A 264 -2.61 -8.63 -19.26
N SER A 265 -2.04 -8.26 -18.12
CA SER A 265 -1.42 -6.96 -17.86
C SER A 265 0.00 -7.11 -17.33
N GLY A 266 0.77 -6.02 -17.29
CA GLY A 266 2.20 -6.06 -16.96
C GLY A 266 3.03 -6.56 -18.15
N ASN A 267 4.13 -7.27 -17.88
CA ASN A 267 5.05 -7.77 -18.91
C ASN A 267 4.43 -8.96 -19.69
N VAL A 268 3.59 -8.67 -20.68
CA VAL A 268 2.83 -9.70 -21.43
C VAL A 268 3.71 -10.49 -22.41
N ARG A 269 4.88 -9.97 -22.82
CA ARG A 269 5.85 -10.72 -23.64
C ARG A 269 6.52 -11.81 -22.82
N GLU A 270 7.00 -11.47 -21.62
CA GLU A 270 7.59 -12.44 -20.69
C GLU A 270 6.56 -13.50 -20.27
N LYS A 271 5.35 -13.08 -19.90
CA LYS A 271 4.26 -14.00 -19.59
C LYS A 271 3.94 -14.94 -20.75
N LEU A 272 3.96 -14.45 -22.00
CA LEU A 272 3.74 -15.30 -23.19
C LEU A 272 4.86 -16.32 -23.37
N ALA A 273 6.12 -15.92 -23.20
CA ALA A 273 7.26 -16.83 -23.30
C ALA A 273 7.19 -17.95 -22.25
N ILE A 274 6.85 -17.59 -21.01
CA ILE A 274 6.64 -18.56 -19.92
C ILE A 274 5.46 -19.48 -20.26
N ALA A 275 4.28 -18.94 -20.56
CA ALA A 275 3.09 -19.73 -20.85
C ALA A 275 3.31 -20.70 -22.02
N THR A 276 4.03 -20.26 -23.06
CA THR A 276 4.39 -21.10 -24.21
C THR A 276 5.27 -22.26 -23.79
N THR A 277 6.30 -22.01 -22.96
CA THR A 277 7.22 -23.04 -22.47
C THR A 277 6.47 -24.08 -21.63
N TYR A 278 5.57 -23.65 -20.74
CA TYR A 278 4.78 -24.58 -19.93
C TYR A 278 3.78 -25.38 -20.77
N ALA A 279 3.13 -24.73 -21.75
CA ALA A 279 2.15 -25.37 -22.63
C ALA A 279 2.73 -26.51 -23.48
N GLU A 280 4.06 -26.63 -23.63
CA GLU A 280 4.72 -27.76 -24.29
C GLU A 280 4.42 -29.10 -23.60
N ASN A 281 4.30 -29.10 -22.27
CA ASN A 281 4.04 -30.31 -21.47
C ASN A 281 2.72 -30.25 -20.68
N HIS A 282 2.05 -29.09 -20.67
CA HIS A 282 0.85 -28.80 -19.88
C HIS A 282 -0.23 -28.14 -20.76
N PRO A 283 -1.05 -28.93 -21.49
CA PRO A 283 -2.07 -28.42 -22.41
C PRO A 283 -3.10 -27.47 -21.77
N GLU A 284 -3.27 -27.54 -20.45
CA GLU A 284 -4.12 -26.64 -19.65
C GLU A 284 -3.73 -25.15 -19.81
N TYR A 285 -2.48 -24.83 -20.18
CA TYR A 285 -2.04 -23.45 -20.43
C TYR A 285 -2.21 -22.98 -21.89
N ALA A 286 -2.78 -23.80 -22.78
CA ALA A 286 -3.06 -23.37 -24.15
C ALA A 286 -3.96 -22.11 -24.22
N PRO A 287 -5.01 -21.95 -23.39
CA PRO A 287 -5.80 -20.72 -23.34
C PRO A 287 -4.96 -19.50 -22.93
N ASN A 288 -4.00 -19.66 -22.01
CA ASN A 288 -3.09 -18.58 -21.60
C ASN A 288 -2.27 -18.09 -22.79
N VAL A 289 -1.69 -19.01 -23.57
CA VAL A 289 -0.89 -18.67 -24.77
C VAL A 289 -1.74 -17.93 -25.79
N GLN A 290 -2.96 -18.43 -26.05
CA GLN A 290 -3.88 -17.79 -26.99
C GLN A 290 -4.23 -16.37 -26.56
N ALA A 291 -4.62 -16.18 -25.31
CA ALA A 291 -5.01 -14.87 -24.77
C ALA A 291 -3.82 -13.90 -24.76
N LEU A 292 -2.65 -14.35 -24.29
CA LEU A 292 -1.44 -13.52 -24.27
C LEU A 292 -0.99 -13.12 -25.67
N THR A 293 -1.13 -13.99 -26.66
CA THR A 293 -0.82 -13.69 -28.07
C THR A 293 -1.67 -12.54 -28.62
N GLN A 294 -2.95 -12.45 -28.21
CA GLN A 294 -3.87 -11.42 -28.68
C GLN A 294 -3.62 -10.04 -28.05
N VAL A 295 -3.06 -9.99 -26.84
CA VAL A 295 -2.83 -8.74 -26.10
C VAL A 295 -1.41 -8.19 -26.24
N GLN A 296 -0.61 -8.72 -27.18
CA GLN A 296 0.75 -8.23 -27.39
C GLN A 296 0.74 -6.77 -27.87
N PRO A 297 1.56 -5.88 -27.27
CA PRO A 297 1.72 -4.52 -27.77
C PRO A 297 2.19 -4.54 -29.23
N ARG A 298 1.66 -3.62 -30.04
CA ARG A 298 2.11 -3.42 -31.42
C ARG A 298 3.61 -3.19 -31.43
N GLU A 299 4.34 -3.95 -32.23
CA GLU A 299 5.78 -3.74 -32.39
C GLU A 299 6.08 -2.35 -32.93
N LEU A 300 7.06 -1.71 -32.32
CA LEU A 300 7.60 -0.42 -32.74
C LEU A 300 8.60 -0.66 -33.87
N ASP A 301 8.48 0.17 -34.92
CA ASP A 301 9.43 0.18 -36.01
C ASP A 301 10.68 0.98 -35.66
N ALA A 302 11.76 0.79 -36.44
CA ALA A 302 13.01 1.53 -36.24
C ALA A 302 12.84 3.06 -36.25
N SER A 303 11.85 3.60 -36.98
CA SER A 303 11.55 5.04 -36.99
C SER A 303 10.90 5.55 -35.71
N GLU A 304 10.32 4.66 -34.91
CA GLU A 304 9.63 4.96 -33.66
C GLU A 304 10.56 4.78 -32.44
N ILE A 305 11.77 4.26 -32.66
CA ILE A 305 12.73 3.95 -31.60
C ILE A 305 13.88 4.95 -31.63
N GLU A 306 14.05 5.72 -30.54
CA GLU A 306 15.23 6.56 -30.35
C GLU A 306 16.32 5.78 -29.61
N VAL A 307 17.43 5.50 -30.30
CA VAL A 307 18.59 4.83 -29.70
C VAL A 307 19.65 5.86 -29.33
N ARG A 308 19.80 6.11 -28.03
CA ARG A 308 20.85 7.00 -27.50
C ARG A 308 22.18 6.27 -27.39
N ILE A 309 23.27 6.99 -27.64
CA ILE A 309 24.61 6.48 -27.37
C ILE A 309 24.75 6.20 -25.86
N GLY A 310 25.37 5.08 -25.50
CA GLY A 310 25.50 4.65 -24.11
C GLY A 310 24.34 3.79 -23.58
N ALA A 311 23.31 3.53 -24.40
CA ALA A 311 22.24 2.62 -24.05
C ALA A 311 22.79 1.22 -23.73
N THR A 312 22.59 0.78 -22.48
CA THR A 312 23.21 -0.43 -21.90
C THR A 312 22.66 -1.74 -22.45
N TRP A 313 21.51 -1.70 -23.10
CA TRP A 313 20.91 -2.86 -23.77
C TRP A 313 21.56 -3.15 -25.13
N ILE A 314 22.37 -2.24 -25.67
CA ILE A 314 23.12 -2.48 -26.92
C ILE A 314 24.31 -3.39 -26.62
N ASP A 315 24.46 -4.44 -27.42
CA ASP A 315 25.61 -5.34 -27.32
C ASP A 315 26.92 -4.58 -27.64
N PRO A 316 27.98 -4.71 -26.83
CA PRO A 316 29.29 -4.09 -27.09
C PRO A 316 29.85 -4.35 -28.49
N LYS A 317 29.48 -5.47 -29.13
CA LYS A 317 29.87 -5.75 -30.53
C LYS A 317 29.44 -4.64 -31.48
N TYR A 318 28.25 -4.05 -31.30
CA TYR A 318 27.77 -2.98 -32.17
C TYR A 318 28.52 -1.67 -31.93
N ILE A 319 29.03 -1.43 -30.72
CA ILE A 319 29.91 -0.28 -30.49
C ILE A 319 31.27 -0.50 -31.15
N ASN A 320 31.80 -1.74 -31.14
CA ASN A 320 32.99 -2.07 -31.93
C ASN A 320 32.74 -1.86 -33.44
N ASP A 321 31.59 -2.29 -33.97
CA ASP A 321 31.22 -2.07 -35.37
C ASP A 321 31.09 -0.57 -35.69
N PHE A 322 30.55 0.23 -34.78
CA PHE A 322 30.53 1.69 -34.94
C PHE A 322 31.93 2.28 -35.06
N MET A 323 32.89 1.82 -34.24
CA MET A 323 34.30 2.23 -34.35
C MET A 323 34.95 1.76 -35.66
N ARG A 324 34.57 0.58 -36.18
CA ARG A 324 35.05 0.07 -37.47
C ARG A 324 34.54 0.92 -38.63
N ASP A 325 33.25 1.23 -38.63
CA ASP A 325 32.63 1.90 -39.77
C ASP A 325 32.88 3.41 -39.77
N THR A 326 32.81 4.04 -38.59
CA THR A 326 32.84 5.52 -38.46
C THR A 326 34.26 6.04 -38.30
N PHE A 327 35.06 5.40 -37.44
CA PHE A 327 36.45 5.82 -37.22
C PHE A 327 37.43 5.10 -38.15
N GLN A 328 36.97 4.13 -38.92
CA GLN A 328 37.83 3.26 -39.75
C GLN A 328 38.93 2.60 -38.91
N THR A 329 38.57 2.21 -37.68
CA THR A 329 39.51 1.58 -36.74
C THR A 329 40.10 0.31 -37.38
N PRO A 330 41.43 0.20 -37.49
CA PRO A 330 42.04 -0.91 -38.22
C PRO A 330 41.67 -2.29 -37.65
N GLU A 331 41.24 -3.20 -38.54
CA GLU A 331 40.84 -4.58 -38.18
C GLU A 331 41.88 -5.33 -37.34
N HIS A 332 43.16 -5.12 -37.65
CA HIS A 332 44.25 -5.82 -36.94
C HIS A 332 44.33 -5.44 -35.45
N LEU A 333 43.85 -4.26 -35.05
CA LEU A 333 43.80 -3.84 -33.65
C LEU A 333 42.73 -4.61 -32.86
N PHE A 334 41.59 -4.91 -33.47
CA PHE A 334 40.56 -5.76 -32.87
C PHE A 334 41.00 -7.22 -32.81
N ARG A 335 41.57 -7.75 -33.90
CA ARG A 335 42.03 -9.16 -33.95
C ARG A 335 43.13 -9.47 -32.93
N ARG A 336 43.97 -8.50 -32.61
CA ARG A 336 45.03 -8.61 -31.58
C ARG A 336 44.54 -8.25 -30.18
N ASP A 337 43.24 -8.02 -30.02
CA ASP A 337 42.63 -7.60 -28.76
C ASP A 337 43.21 -6.30 -28.18
N THR A 338 43.85 -5.49 -29.04
CA THR A 338 44.55 -4.25 -28.65
C THR A 338 43.55 -3.13 -28.38
N ILE A 339 42.48 -3.05 -29.17
CA ILE A 339 41.37 -2.10 -28.98
C ILE A 339 40.06 -2.87 -28.88
N GLY A 340 39.11 -2.38 -28.09
CA GLY A 340 37.80 -2.98 -27.96
C GLY A 340 36.94 -2.35 -26.87
N VAL A 341 35.63 -2.48 -27.04
CA VAL A 341 34.62 -1.98 -26.11
C VAL A 341 34.23 -3.08 -25.13
N GLN A 342 34.12 -2.70 -23.86
CA GLN A 342 33.64 -3.56 -22.77
C GLN A 342 32.55 -2.82 -22.00
N PHE A 343 31.53 -3.56 -21.57
CA PHE A 343 30.46 -3.05 -20.71
C PHE A 343 30.43 -3.87 -19.41
N SER A 344 30.43 -3.18 -18.28
CA SER A 344 30.30 -3.79 -16.96
C SER A 344 28.83 -3.77 -16.53
N GLY A 345 28.16 -4.93 -16.56
CA GLY A 345 26.77 -5.04 -16.08
C GLY A 345 26.60 -4.75 -14.59
N VAL A 346 27.68 -4.84 -13.79
CA VAL A 346 27.67 -4.57 -12.35
C VAL A 346 27.74 -3.07 -12.05
N THR A 347 28.63 -2.35 -12.75
CA THR A 347 28.84 -0.91 -12.50
C THR A 347 28.04 -0.02 -13.46
N GLY A 348 27.48 -0.59 -14.53
CA GLY A 348 26.80 0.14 -15.59
C GLY A 348 27.75 0.99 -16.45
N GLU A 349 29.06 0.75 -16.39
CA GLU A 349 30.06 1.56 -17.08
C GLU A 349 30.58 0.92 -18.35
N TRP A 350 30.82 1.77 -19.35
CA TRP A 350 31.49 1.43 -20.60
C TRP A 350 32.98 1.74 -20.53
N ASN A 351 33.81 0.85 -21.06
CA ASN A 351 35.24 1.06 -21.20
C ASN A 351 35.69 0.78 -22.63
N ILE A 352 36.59 1.62 -23.14
CA ILE A 352 37.30 1.36 -24.40
C ILE A 352 38.78 1.14 -24.08
N LYS A 353 39.27 -0.08 -24.26
CA LYS A 353 40.70 -0.38 -24.07
C LYS A 353 41.52 0.12 -25.26
N GLY A 354 42.82 0.35 -25.05
CA GLY A 354 43.75 0.62 -26.15
C GLY A 354 43.52 1.91 -26.92
N LYS A 355 42.91 2.94 -26.30
CA LYS A 355 42.55 4.21 -26.96
C LYS A 355 43.70 4.91 -27.71
N ASN A 356 44.95 4.62 -27.35
CA ASN A 356 46.14 5.22 -27.97
C ASN A 356 46.78 4.35 -29.06
N ALA A 357 46.25 3.16 -29.33
CA ALA A 357 46.83 2.22 -30.29
C ALA A 357 46.73 2.69 -31.75
N ASP A 358 45.75 3.54 -32.06
CA ASP A 358 45.49 4.06 -33.41
C ASP A 358 45.94 5.53 -33.58
N PHE A 359 47.16 5.83 -33.13
CA PHE A 359 47.71 7.20 -33.09
C PHE A 359 47.89 7.85 -34.48
N GLY A 360 47.98 7.04 -35.55
CA GLY A 360 48.17 7.53 -36.92
C GLY A 360 46.86 7.87 -37.65
N ASN A 361 45.70 7.59 -37.06
CA ASN A 361 44.41 7.74 -37.73
C ASN A 361 43.87 9.18 -37.63
N THR A 362 43.77 9.86 -38.77
CA THR A 362 43.26 11.23 -38.86
C THR A 362 41.79 11.34 -38.45
N LEU A 363 40.96 10.33 -38.72
CA LEU A 363 39.56 10.33 -38.30
C LEU A 363 39.45 10.36 -36.77
N VAL A 364 40.28 9.56 -36.10
CA VAL A 364 40.32 9.45 -34.64
C VAL A 364 40.92 10.70 -33.99
N ASN A 365 41.97 11.29 -34.58
CA ASN A 365 42.74 12.35 -33.92
C ASN A 365 42.36 13.77 -34.37
N MET A 366 41.58 13.94 -35.45
CA MET A 366 41.23 15.27 -35.98
C MET A 366 39.75 15.41 -36.39
N THR A 367 39.16 14.38 -37.02
CA THR A 367 37.76 14.47 -37.51
C THR A 367 36.75 14.30 -36.38
N TYR A 368 36.87 13.21 -35.61
CA TYR A 368 36.01 12.88 -34.47
C TYR A 368 36.71 13.06 -33.12
N GLY A 369 38.01 13.37 -33.14
CA GLY A 369 38.78 13.77 -31.97
C GLY A 369 39.44 15.12 -32.16
N THR A 370 40.35 15.44 -31.24
CA THR A 370 41.22 16.61 -31.30
C THR A 370 42.66 16.17 -31.05
N SER A 371 43.62 17.07 -31.29
CA SER A 371 45.02 16.84 -30.94
C SER A 371 45.25 16.64 -29.43
N ARG A 372 44.26 16.99 -28.59
CA ARG A 372 44.31 16.88 -27.12
C ARG A 372 43.57 15.65 -26.58
N VAL A 373 42.49 15.23 -27.24
CA VAL A 373 41.67 14.09 -26.83
C VAL A 373 41.16 13.35 -28.07
N ASN A 374 41.53 12.08 -28.20
CA ASN A 374 41.15 11.26 -29.36
C ASN A 374 39.69 10.82 -29.32
N ALA A 375 39.16 10.41 -30.49
CA ALA A 375 37.76 10.01 -30.65
C ALA A 375 37.34 8.84 -29.75
N TYR A 376 38.24 7.90 -29.43
CA TYR A 376 37.91 6.79 -28.52
C TYR A 376 37.66 7.26 -27.09
N LYS A 377 38.40 8.27 -26.61
CA LYS A 377 38.12 8.85 -25.30
C LYS A 377 36.79 9.61 -25.30
N ILE A 378 36.52 10.37 -26.35
CA ILE A 378 35.26 11.09 -26.51
C ILE A 378 34.07 10.11 -26.62
N LEU A 379 34.26 9.00 -27.33
CA LEU A 379 33.26 7.93 -27.44
C LEU A 379 33.01 7.26 -26.09
N GLU A 380 34.06 6.90 -25.34
CA GLU A 380 33.91 6.35 -23.98
C GLU A 380 33.16 7.31 -23.05
N ASP A 381 33.50 8.60 -23.07
CA ASP A 381 32.80 9.60 -22.27
C ASP A 381 31.32 9.71 -22.70
N SER A 382 31.05 9.63 -24.01
CA SER A 382 29.69 9.61 -24.57
C SER A 382 28.88 8.39 -24.15
N LEU A 383 29.47 7.20 -24.18
CA LEU A 383 28.85 5.95 -23.75
C LEU A 383 28.49 5.99 -22.25
N ASN A 384 29.28 6.71 -21.46
CA ASN A 384 29.04 6.91 -20.03
C ASN A 384 28.25 8.18 -19.71
N LEU A 385 27.67 8.87 -20.71
CA LEU A 385 26.93 10.12 -20.54
C LEU A 385 27.72 11.22 -19.80
N LYS A 386 29.04 11.23 -19.96
CA LYS A 386 29.97 12.21 -19.38
C LYS A 386 30.40 13.22 -20.44
N ASP A 387 30.54 14.49 -20.06
CA ASP A 387 31.13 15.50 -20.94
C ASP A 387 32.63 15.30 -21.05
N THR A 388 33.16 15.36 -22.28
CA THR A 388 34.62 15.36 -22.47
C THR A 388 35.20 16.69 -22.02
N ARG A 389 36.13 16.66 -21.05
CA ARG A 389 36.80 17.85 -20.50
C ARG A 389 38.30 17.82 -20.75
N VAL A 390 38.85 18.92 -21.25
CA VAL A 390 40.29 19.09 -21.50
C VAL A 390 40.88 20.00 -20.44
N TYR A 391 41.97 19.55 -19.81
CA TYR A 391 42.68 20.31 -18.78
C TYR A 391 44.10 20.65 -19.26
N ASP A 392 44.58 21.82 -18.88
CA ASP A 392 45.98 22.22 -18.95
C ASP A 392 46.62 22.09 -17.57
N THR A 393 47.89 21.69 -17.55
CA THR A 393 48.70 21.72 -16.32
C THR A 393 49.44 23.05 -16.29
N ILE A 394 49.21 23.85 -15.24
CA ILE A 394 49.98 25.06 -14.96
C ILE A 394 50.73 24.87 -13.64
N GLU A 395 51.90 25.48 -13.53
CA GLU A 395 52.68 25.48 -12.28
C GLU A 395 52.34 26.75 -11.49
N GLU A 396 51.83 26.59 -10.27
CA GLU A 396 51.48 27.67 -9.34
C GLU A 396 52.11 27.33 -7.98
N ASP A 397 52.97 28.21 -7.46
CA ASP A 397 53.71 28.01 -6.20
C ASP A 397 54.53 26.69 -6.12
N GLY A 398 55.13 26.27 -7.23
CA GLY A 398 55.94 25.05 -7.32
C GLY A 398 55.13 23.75 -7.26
N LYS A 399 53.80 23.82 -7.46
CA LYS A 399 52.91 22.66 -7.55
C LYS A 399 52.14 22.67 -8.88
N GLU A 400 52.03 21.50 -9.49
CA GLU A 400 51.22 21.31 -10.68
C GLU A 400 49.73 21.40 -10.34
N LYS A 401 49.01 22.28 -11.03
CA LYS A 401 47.56 22.46 -10.92
C LYS A 401 46.91 22.25 -12.28
N ARG A 402 45.86 21.41 -12.30
CA ARG A 402 45.05 21.16 -13.51
C ARG A 402 43.95 22.20 -13.62
N VAL A 403 43.98 23.02 -14.66
CA VAL A 403 42.98 24.05 -14.96
C VAL A 403 42.21 23.66 -16.22
N LEU A 404 40.88 23.82 -16.19
CA LEU A 404 40.03 23.49 -17.33
C LEU A 404 40.33 24.41 -18.52
N ASN A 405 40.74 23.84 -19.65
CA ASN A 405 40.89 24.57 -20.89
C ASN A 405 39.52 24.71 -21.55
N LYS A 406 38.89 25.89 -21.38
CA LYS A 406 37.55 26.17 -21.92
C LYS A 406 37.48 26.03 -23.45
N LYS A 407 38.51 26.46 -24.16
CA LYS A 407 38.54 26.44 -25.64
C LYS A 407 38.62 25.00 -26.15
N GLU A 408 39.58 24.22 -25.67
CA GLU A 408 39.75 22.83 -26.08
C GLU A 408 38.59 21.94 -25.63
N THR A 409 38.02 22.22 -24.45
CA THR A 409 36.81 21.53 -23.97
C THR A 409 35.60 21.83 -24.86
N MET A 410 35.42 23.07 -25.32
CA MET A 410 34.35 23.41 -26.26
C MET A 410 34.50 22.67 -27.59
N ILE A 411 35.73 22.57 -28.12
CA ILE A 411 36.00 21.82 -29.36
C ILE A 411 35.72 20.32 -29.12
N ALA A 412 36.18 19.75 -28.00
CA ALA A 412 35.91 18.36 -27.65
C ALA A 412 34.41 18.07 -27.53
N SER A 413 33.63 19.00 -26.96
CA SER A 413 32.16 18.91 -26.89
C SER A 413 31.51 18.92 -28.28
N GLN A 414 31.99 19.74 -29.22
CA GLN A 414 31.51 19.71 -30.60
C GLN A 414 31.82 18.37 -31.29
N LYS A 415 33.02 17.80 -31.05
CA LYS A 415 33.36 16.46 -31.55
C LYS A 415 32.50 15.37 -30.92
N GLN A 416 32.18 15.52 -29.64
CA GLN A 416 31.28 14.61 -28.93
C GLN A 416 29.88 14.60 -29.54
N GLU A 417 29.35 15.77 -29.90
CA GLU A 417 28.06 15.86 -30.58
C GLU A 417 28.10 15.25 -31.99
N ALA A 418 29.16 15.51 -32.75
CA ALA A 418 29.34 14.88 -34.06
C ALA A 418 29.40 13.34 -33.98
N ILE A 419 29.99 12.77 -32.91
CA ILE A 419 29.96 11.31 -32.67
C ILE A 419 28.54 10.83 -32.35
N ARG A 420 27.76 11.57 -31.56
CA ARG A 420 26.37 11.24 -31.24
C ARG A 420 25.49 11.24 -32.48
N GLU A 421 25.60 12.26 -33.32
CA GLU A 421 24.88 12.36 -34.59
C GLU A 421 25.28 11.21 -35.53
N ALA A 422 26.59 10.96 -35.69
CA ALA A 422 27.07 9.85 -36.50
C ALA A 422 26.54 8.49 -36.00
N PHE A 423 26.47 8.29 -34.68
CA PHE A 423 25.92 7.07 -34.09
C PHE A 423 24.42 6.93 -34.39
N LYS A 424 23.64 8.01 -34.24
CA LYS A 424 22.21 8.04 -34.54
C LYS A 424 21.93 7.67 -36.01
N ASP A 425 22.70 8.20 -36.94
CA ASP A 425 22.55 7.89 -38.37
C ASP A 425 23.08 6.50 -38.75
N TRP A 426 23.95 5.93 -37.91
CA TRP A 426 24.59 4.65 -38.16
C TRP A 426 23.78 3.49 -37.58
N VAL A 427 23.22 3.62 -36.37
CA VAL A 427 22.69 2.50 -35.58
C VAL A 427 21.67 1.64 -36.32
N PHE A 428 20.78 2.25 -37.11
CA PHE A 428 19.79 1.54 -37.92
C PHE A 428 20.12 1.49 -39.42
N ARG A 429 21.30 1.94 -39.86
CA ARG A 429 21.65 1.96 -41.28
C ARG A 429 21.72 0.56 -41.89
N ASP A 430 22.32 -0.37 -41.16
CA ASP A 430 22.44 -1.77 -41.56
C ASP A 430 21.14 -2.55 -41.28
N PRO A 431 20.58 -3.29 -42.25
CA PRO A 431 19.31 -4.02 -42.08
C PRO A 431 19.33 -5.09 -40.99
N GLU A 432 20.41 -5.88 -40.88
CA GLU A 432 20.50 -6.99 -39.92
C GLU A 432 20.63 -6.46 -38.48
N ARG A 433 21.48 -5.46 -38.28
CA ARG A 433 21.61 -4.74 -37.00
C ARG A 433 20.29 -4.07 -36.63
N ARG A 434 19.61 -3.41 -37.59
CA ARG A 434 18.31 -2.78 -37.35
C ARG A 434 17.30 -3.80 -36.84
N GLN A 435 17.13 -4.91 -37.54
CA GLN A 435 16.18 -5.96 -37.13
C GLN A 435 16.48 -6.47 -35.72
N THR A 436 17.76 -6.74 -35.43
CA THR A 436 18.18 -7.25 -34.11
C THR A 436 17.90 -6.25 -32.99
N LEU A 437 18.25 -4.99 -33.18
CA LEU A 437 18.07 -3.95 -32.16
C LEU A 437 16.59 -3.58 -31.96
N VAL A 438 15.79 -3.56 -33.04
CA VAL A 438 14.34 -3.33 -32.96
C VAL A 438 13.66 -4.46 -32.19
N ALA A 439 13.98 -5.72 -32.48
CA ALA A 439 13.42 -6.86 -31.76
C ALA A 439 13.77 -6.80 -30.27
N LYS A 440 15.06 -6.57 -29.96
CA LYS A 440 15.54 -6.44 -28.57
C LYS A 440 14.89 -5.28 -27.83
N TYR A 441 14.68 -4.13 -28.49
CA TYR A 441 14.00 -2.99 -27.89
C TYR A 441 12.54 -3.33 -27.56
N ASN A 442 11.83 -3.97 -28.49
CA ASN A 442 10.45 -4.37 -28.29
C ASN A 442 10.29 -5.39 -27.16
N GLU A 443 11.22 -6.33 -27.04
CA GLU A 443 11.26 -7.32 -25.96
C GLU A 443 11.52 -6.71 -24.58
N LEU A 444 12.40 -5.70 -24.49
CA LEU A 444 12.79 -5.11 -23.21
C LEU A 444 11.85 -3.99 -22.75
N PHE A 445 11.34 -3.18 -23.68
CA PHE A 445 10.65 -1.92 -23.36
C PHE A 445 9.21 -1.86 -23.85
N ASN A 446 8.85 -2.59 -24.91
CA ASN A 446 7.48 -2.62 -25.46
C ASN A 446 6.74 -3.90 -25.04
N SER A 447 6.74 -4.14 -23.73
CA SER A 447 6.26 -5.40 -23.14
C SER A 447 5.21 -5.19 -22.08
N THR A 448 5.06 -3.95 -21.58
CA THR A 448 4.14 -3.64 -20.49
C THR A 448 2.79 -3.18 -21.02
N ARG A 449 1.74 -3.96 -20.74
CA ARG A 449 0.35 -3.56 -20.96
C ARG A 449 -0.26 -3.02 -19.65
N PRO A 450 -0.90 -1.83 -19.64
CA PRO A 450 -1.60 -1.33 -18.47
C PRO A 450 -2.79 -2.22 -18.11
N ARG A 451 -3.15 -2.24 -16.83
CA ARG A 451 -4.35 -2.95 -16.35
C ARG A 451 -5.60 -2.20 -16.77
N GLU A 452 -6.46 -2.87 -17.53
CA GLU A 452 -7.75 -2.36 -17.97
C GLU A 452 -8.85 -3.10 -17.21
N TYR A 453 -9.65 -2.35 -16.46
CA TYR A 453 -10.84 -2.88 -15.77
C TYR A 453 -12.03 -2.71 -16.72
N ASP A 454 -12.67 -3.80 -17.12
CA ASP A 454 -13.88 -3.77 -17.96
C ASP A 454 -15.14 -3.40 -17.17
N GLY A 455 -15.08 -3.41 -15.84
CA GLY A 455 -16.13 -2.89 -14.95
C GLY A 455 -17.47 -3.64 -15.05
N SER A 456 -17.47 -4.82 -15.67
CA SER A 456 -18.66 -5.65 -15.90
C SER A 456 -19.00 -6.57 -14.75
#